data_AF-A0A323U648-F1
#
_entry.id   AF-A0A323U648-F1
#
_cell.length_a   1.000
_cell.length_b   1.000
_cell.length_c   1.000
_cell.angle_alpha   90.00
_cell.angle_beta   90.00
_cell.angle_gamma   90.00
#
_symmetry.space_group_name_H-M   'P 1'
#
loop_
_entity.id
_entity.type
_entity.pdbx_description
1 polymer ?
#
loop_
_entity_poly.entity_id
_entity_poly.type
_entity_poly.pdbx_seq_one_letter_code
_entity_poly.pdbx_strand_id
1 'polypeptide(L)'
;MERSSLLDQALLALQSLLTQAWGAKVLLAVLVFLFGTWREAYAALAVLMLLDFITGVLAAKHQNKPVTSKTMGLKTGQKVWLYSVVLISANLADKGIPGPDFLLGLALAMLVVTEALSVVENLSRTFPDQPVLMHLRSALGSKLEDLKDKGGP
;
A
#
# COMPACT_ATOMS: atom_id res chain seq x y z
N MET A 1 -38.32 -33.33 21.86
CA MET A 1 -38.41 -33.35 20.38
C MET A 1 -38.28 -31.94 19.78
N GLU A 2 -38.76 -30.89 20.45
CA GLU A 2 -38.71 -29.51 19.93
C GLU A 2 -37.31 -28.86 20.01
N ARG A 3 -36.54 -29.15 21.07
CA ARG A 3 -35.18 -28.62 21.26
C ARG A 3 -34.17 -29.10 20.19
N SER A 4 -34.31 -30.32 19.69
CA SER A 4 -33.45 -30.83 18.59
C SER A 4 -33.77 -30.12 17.27
N SER A 5 -35.06 -29.89 16.98
CA SER A 5 -35.50 -29.13 15.79
C SER A 5 -34.96 -27.70 15.76
N LEU A 6 -34.88 -27.02 16.91
CA LEU A 6 -34.33 -25.66 16.99
C LEU A 6 -32.81 -25.63 16.76
N LEU A 7 -32.09 -26.65 17.25
CA LEU A 7 -30.66 -26.79 16.99
C LEU A 7 -30.39 -27.11 15.52
N ASP A 8 -31.21 -27.96 14.90
CA ASP A 8 -31.08 -28.31 13.49
C ASP A 8 -31.38 -27.10 12.59
N GLN A 9 -32.41 -26.31 12.91
CA GLN A 9 -32.71 -25.06 12.19
C GLN A 9 -31.61 -24.01 12.37
N ALA A 10 -31.04 -23.88 13.57
CA ALA A 10 -29.91 -22.99 13.81
C ALA A 10 -28.64 -23.45 13.07
N LEU A 11 -28.38 -24.77 13.00
CA LEU A 11 -27.26 -25.34 12.25
C LEU A 11 -27.42 -25.13 10.74
N LEU A 12 -28.63 -25.30 10.20
CA LEU A 12 -28.93 -25.02 8.79
C LEU A 12 -28.85 -23.52 8.47
N ALA A 13 -29.31 -22.65 9.37
CA ALA A 13 -29.15 -21.20 9.22
C ALA A 13 -27.67 -20.79 9.25
N LEU A 14 -26.87 -21.37 10.14
CA LEU A 14 -25.44 -21.13 10.22
C LEU A 14 -24.70 -21.65 8.97
N GLN A 15 -24.99 -22.86 8.51
CA GLN A 15 -24.45 -23.39 7.25
C GLN A 15 -24.85 -22.53 6.06
N SER A 16 -26.09 -22.03 6.01
CA SER A 16 -26.53 -21.16 4.93
C SER A 16 -25.83 -19.79 4.97
N LEU A 17 -25.59 -19.21 6.15
CA LEU A 17 -24.75 -18.00 6.31
C LEU A 17 -23.29 -18.22 5.87
N LEU A 18 -22.68 -19.35 6.26
CA LEU A 18 -21.31 -19.70 5.91
C LEU A 18 -21.14 -20.03 4.41
N THR A 19 -22.19 -20.55 3.79
CA THR A 19 -22.23 -20.80 2.35
C THR A 19 -22.50 -19.51 1.59
N GLN A 20 -23.45 -18.65 2.00
CA GLN A 20 -23.81 -17.38 1.35
C GLN A 20 -22.66 -16.37 1.20
N ALA A 21 -21.52 -16.59 1.86
CA ALA A 21 -20.29 -15.83 1.64
C ALA A 21 -19.62 -16.07 0.26
N TRP A 22 -20.30 -16.67 -0.72
CA TRP A 22 -19.81 -16.85 -2.10
C TRP A 22 -19.29 -15.54 -2.69
N GLY A 23 -20.01 -14.42 -2.52
CA GLY A 23 -19.57 -13.12 -3.02
C GLY A 23 -18.23 -12.67 -2.43
N ALA A 24 -18.05 -12.84 -1.12
CA ALA A 24 -16.79 -12.52 -0.45
C ALA A 24 -15.65 -13.45 -0.88
N LYS A 25 -15.93 -14.75 -1.08
CA LYS A 25 -14.94 -15.72 -1.56
C LYS A 25 -14.51 -15.43 -3.00
N VAL A 26 -15.45 -15.09 -3.88
CA VAL A 26 -15.17 -14.68 -5.26
C VAL A 26 -14.36 -13.38 -5.27
N LEU A 27 -14.75 -12.39 -4.47
CA LEU A 27 -14.01 -11.14 -4.35
C LEU A 27 -12.58 -11.40 -3.86
N LEU A 28 -12.40 -12.20 -2.81
CA LEU A 28 -11.09 -12.57 -2.30
C LEU A 28 -10.26 -13.31 -3.35
N ALA A 29 -10.87 -14.25 -4.09
CA ALA A 29 -10.21 -14.96 -5.17
C ALA A 29 -9.75 -14.02 -6.29
N VAL A 30 -10.58 -13.04 -6.66
CA VAL A 30 -10.22 -11.99 -7.63
C VAL A 30 -9.06 -11.14 -7.10
N LEU A 31 -9.10 -10.72 -5.84
CA LEU A 31 -8.03 -9.93 -5.23
C LEU A 31 -6.70 -10.70 -5.17
N VAL A 32 -6.74 -11.97 -4.74
CA VAL A 32 -5.54 -12.83 -4.73
C VAL A 32 -5.05 -13.11 -6.15
N PHE A 33 -5.96 -13.28 -7.12
CA PHE A 33 -5.57 -13.42 -8.51
C PHE A 33 -4.86 -12.17 -9.04
N LEU A 34 -5.38 -10.97 -8.74
CA LEU A 34 -4.86 -9.71 -9.25
C LEU A 34 -3.54 -9.30 -8.58
N PHE A 35 -3.42 -9.46 -7.26
CA PHE A 35 -2.24 -9.04 -6.50
C PHE A 35 -1.24 -10.18 -6.27
N GLY A 36 -1.59 -11.42 -6.57
CA GLY A 36 -0.73 -12.57 -6.30
C GLY A 36 -0.66 -12.90 -4.81
N THR A 37 0.41 -13.59 -4.42
CA THR A 37 0.61 -14.01 -3.03
C THR A 37 1.03 -12.82 -2.17
N TRP A 38 0.35 -12.65 -1.03
CA TRP A 38 0.66 -11.59 -0.08
C TRP A 38 1.95 -11.95 0.67
N ARG A 39 2.98 -11.11 0.49
CA ARG A 39 4.31 -11.23 1.09
C ARG A 39 4.52 -10.13 2.13
N GLU A 40 5.54 -10.25 2.98
CA GLU A 40 5.89 -9.24 4.00
C GLU A 40 6.08 -7.83 3.41
N ALA A 41 6.53 -7.73 2.16
CA ALA A 41 6.67 -6.46 1.45
C ALA A 41 5.34 -5.70 1.27
N TYR A 42 4.19 -6.39 1.13
CA TYR A 42 2.87 -5.74 1.10
C TYR A 42 2.53 -5.11 2.45
N ALA A 43 2.85 -5.80 3.55
CA ALA A 43 2.64 -5.28 4.89
C ALA A 43 3.54 -4.06 5.15
N ALA A 44 4.81 -4.13 4.74
CA ALA A 44 5.73 -3.00 4.80
C ALA A 44 5.21 -1.79 4.01
N LEU A 45 4.73 -2.01 2.77
CA LEU A 45 4.14 -0.95 1.95
C LEU A 45 2.92 -0.31 2.63
N ALA A 46 2.00 -1.12 3.14
CA ALA A 46 0.80 -0.62 3.83
C ALA A 46 1.14 0.20 5.09
N VAL A 47 2.10 -0.27 5.89
CA VAL A 47 2.60 0.45 7.07
C VAL A 47 3.24 1.77 6.67
N LEU A 48 4.07 1.79 5.63
CA LEU A 48 4.71 3.02 5.15
C LEU A 48 3.70 4.02 4.60
N MET A 49 2.68 3.58 3.85
CA MET A 49 1.60 4.46 3.39
C MET A 49 0.82 5.08 4.57
N LEU A 50 0.56 4.29 5.62
CA LEU A 50 -0.09 4.79 6.83
C LEU A 50 0.79 5.83 7.55
N LEU A 51 2.09 5.54 7.70
CA LEU A 51 3.05 6.47 8.28
C LEU A 51 3.18 7.75 7.44
N ASP A 52 3.19 7.63 6.11
CA ASP A 52 3.25 8.78 5.20
C ASP A 52 2.03 9.68 5.36
N PHE A 53 0.83 9.09 5.46
CA PHE A 53 -0.38 9.85 5.72
C PHE A 53 -0.30 10.60 7.06
N ILE A 54 0.10 9.91 8.14
CA ILE A 54 0.21 10.52 9.48
C ILE A 54 1.26 11.64 9.47
N THR A 55 2.47 11.36 8.98
CA THR A 55 3.58 12.33 8.94
C THR A 55 3.27 13.50 8.00
N GLY A 56 2.59 13.26 6.88
CA GLY A 56 2.13 14.32 5.98
C GLY A 56 1.12 15.25 6.65
N VAL A 57 0.18 14.70 7.44
CA VAL A 57 -0.76 15.52 8.23
C VAL A 57 -0.03 16.34 9.29
N LEU A 58 0.96 15.75 9.98
CA LEU A 58 1.79 16.47 10.96
C LEU A 58 2.58 17.60 10.30
N ALA A 59 3.22 17.34 9.17
CA ALA A 59 3.99 18.33 8.42
C ALA A 59 3.10 19.50 7.95
N ALA A 60 1.89 19.21 7.46
CA ALA A 60 0.93 20.23 7.06
C ALA A 60 0.51 21.11 8.24
N LYS A 61 0.22 20.51 9.41
CA LYS A 61 -0.09 21.25 10.64
C LYS A 61 1.07 22.14 11.08
N HIS A 62 2.29 21.61 11.09
CA HIS A 62 3.49 22.36 11.48
C HIS A 62 3.75 23.57 10.56
N GLN A 63 3.43 23.44 9.27
CA GLN A 63 3.59 24.52 8.28
C GLN A 63 2.37 25.44 8.18
N ASN A 64 1.39 25.35 9.09
CA ASN A 64 0.11 26.08 9.03
C ASN A 64 -0.63 25.94 7.68
N LYS A 65 -0.47 24.79 7.01
CA LYS A 65 -1.17 24.48 5.76
C LYS A 65 -2.54 23.85 6.07
N PRO A 66 -3.61 24.23 5.35
CA PRO A 66 -4.92 23.66 5.57
C PRO A 66 -4.94 22.17 5.21
N VAL A 67 -5.24 21.34 6.20
CA VAL A 67 -5.48 19.90 6.02
C VAL A 67 -6.93 19.72 5.60
N THR A 68 -7.15 19.51 4.31
CA THR A 68 -8.49 19.24 3.76
C THR A 68 -8.54 17.84 3.17
N SER A 69 -9.73 17.25 3.13
CA SER A 69 -9.94 15.96 2.44
C SER A 69 -9.47 16.02 0.97
N LYS A 70 -9.66 17.18 0.32
CA LYS A 70 -9.22 17.43 -1.06
C LYS A 70 -7.69 17.46 -1.20
N THR A 71 -6.96 17.96 -0.20
CA THR A 71 -5.50 18.08 -0.28
C THR A 71 -4.75 16.83 0.21
N MET A 72 -5.28 16.09 1.18
CA MET A 72 -4.60 14.92 1.76
C MET A 72 -5.27 13.59 1.41
N GLY A 73 -6.60 13.53 1.46
CA GLY A 73 -7.38 12.33 1.13
C GLY A 73 -7.25 11.98 -0.35
N LEU A 74 -7.35 12.98 -1.25
CA LEU A 74 -7.20 12.76 -2.69
C LEU A 74 -5.79 12.26 -3.07
N LYS A 75 -4.74 12.81 -2.44
CA LYS A 75 -3.35 12.37 -2.69
C LYS A 75 -3.14 10.92 -2.27
N THR A 76 -3.64 10.55 -1.09
CA THR A 76 -3.53 9.18 -0.59
C THR A 76 -4.33 8.22 -1.46
N GLY A 77 -5.55 8.60 -1.86
CA GLY A 77 -6.36 7.82 -2.80
C GLY A 77 -5.69 7.61 -4.17
N GLN A 78 -5.04 8.65 -4.70
CA GLN A 78 -4.26 8.55 -5.95
C GLN A 78 -3.08 7.59 -5.82
N LYS A 79 -2.36 7.62 -4.69
CA LYS A 79 -1.29 6.65 -4.40
C LYS A 79 -1.82 5.22 -4.36
N VAL A 80 -2.89 4.96 -3.61
CA VAL A 80 -3.52 3.62 -3.52
C VAL A 80 -3.94 3.12 -4.90
N TRP A 81 -4.58 3.96 -5.71
CA TRP A 81 -4.98 3.61 -7.06
C TRP A 81 -3.79 3.29 -7.96
N LEU A 82 -2.80 4.18 -8.02
CA LEU A 82 -1.60 4.00 -8.85
C LEU A 82 -0.84 2.73 -8.45
N TYR A 83 -0.66 2.51 -7.15
CA TYR A 83 0.07 1.34 -6.63
C TYR A 83 -0.67 0.05 -6.93
N SER A 84 -2.00 0.07 -6.83
CA SER A 84 -2.83 -1.06 -7.26
C SER A 84 -2.61 -1.38 -8.73
N VAL A 85 -2.66 -0.38 -9.62
CA VAL A 85 -2.44 -0.58 -11.05
C VAL A 85 -1.05 -1.15 -11.34
N VAL A 86 0.00 -0.59 -10.72
CA VAL A 86 1.39 -1.05 -10.90
C VAL A 86 1.57 -2.50 -10.42
N LEU A 87 1.10 -2.83 -9.21
CA LEU A 87 1.25 -4.18 -8.64
C LEU A 87 0.45 -5.23 -9.40
N ILE A 88 -0.77 -4.89 -9.84
CA ILE A 88 -1.59 -5.78 -10.68
C ILE A 88 -0.88 -6.02 -12.02
N SER A 89 -0.37 -4.96 -12.66
CA SER A 89 0.32 -5.08 -13.94
C SER A 89 1.57 -5.95 -13.83
N ALA A 90 2.37 -5.76 -12.78
CA ALA A 90 3.56 -6.54 -12.51
C ALA A 90 3.26 -8.03 -12.26
N ASN A 91 2.26 -8.33 -11.42
CA ASN A 91 1.84 -9.70 -11.14
C ASN A 91 1.26 -10.40 -12.38
N LEU A 92 0.47 -9.70 -13.19
CA LEU A 92 -0.05 -10.27 -14.44
C LEU A 92 1.05 -10.52 -15.47
N ALA A 93 2.07 -9.66 -15.52
CA ALA A 93 3.24 -9.87 -16.35
C ALA A 93 4.06 -11.09 -15.90
N ASP A 94 4.32 -11.24 -14.60
CA ASP A 94 5.03 -12.40 -14.05
C ASP A 94 4.32 -13.72 -14.35
N LYS A 95 2.98 -13.77 -14.35
CA LYS A 95 2.24 -14.98 -14.76
C LYS A 95 2.50 -15.41 -16.22
N GLY A 96 2.90 -14.47 -17.08
CA GLY A 96 3.27 -14.75 -18.46
C GLY A 96 4.74 -15.14 -18.64
N ILE A 97 5.58 -14.97 -17.61
CA ILE A 97 7.02 -15.19 -17.67
C ILE A 97 7.38 -16.41 -16.81
N PRO A 98 7.98 -17.47 -17.38
CA PRO A 98 8.45 -18.60 -16.58
C PRO A 98 9.54 -18.16 -15.60
N GLY A 99 9.33 -18.38 -14.31
CA GLY A 99 10.32 -18.03 -13.28
C GLY A 99 9.71 -17.57 -11.96
N PRO A 100 10.52 -17.03 -11.04
CA PRO A 100 10.03 -16.38 -9.83
C PRO A 100 9.29 -15.06 -10.17
N ASP A 101 8.44 -14.60 -9.26
CA ASP A 101 7.68 -13.34 -9.33
C ASP A 101 8.59 -12.09 -9.28
N PHE A 102 9.44 -11.92 -10.30
CA PHE A 102 10.50 -10.93 -10.33
C PHE A 102 9.96 -9.51 -10.48
N LEU A 103 9.03 -9.29 -11.41
CA LEU A 103 8.49 -7.95 -11.67
C LEU A 103 7.65 -7.45 -10.50
N LEU A 104 6.84 -8.33 -9.89
CA LEU A 104 6.07 -8.00 -8.71
C LEU A 104 6.98 -7.69 -7.52
N GLY A 105 8.01 -8.50 -7.30
CA GLY A 105 9.02 -8.25 -6.26
C GLY A 105 9.72 -6.91 -6.44
N LEU A 106 10.12 -6.60 -7.68
CA LEU A 106 10.76 -5.32 -8.02
C LEU A 106 9.82 -4.14 -7.82
N ALA A 107 8.57 -4.25 -8.28
CA ALA A 107 7.55 -3.22 -8.11
C ALA A 107 7.28 -2.94 -6.62
N LEU A 108 7.11 -4.00 -5.81
CA LEU A 108 6.95 -3.86 -4.35
C LEU A 108 8.16 -3.15 -3.72
N ALA A 109 9.38 -3.56 -4.07
CA ALA A 109 10.60 -2.93 -3.54
C ALA A 109 10.67 -1.44 -3.90
N MET A 110 10.37 -1.08 -5.14
CA MET A 110 10.34 0.32 -5.58
C MET A 110 9.29 1.15 -4.84
N LEU A 111 8.08 0.61 -4.65
CA LEU A 111 7.02 1.30 -3.93
C LEU A 111 7.34 1.46 -2.43
N VAL A 112 7.92 0.44 -1.80
CA VAL A 112 8.38 0.51 -0.40
C VAL A 112 9.43 1.60 -0.24
N VAL A 113 10.44 1.65 -1.13
CA VAL A 113 11.47 2.70 -1.09
C VAL A 113 10.85 4.09 -1.31
N THR A 114 9.88 4.20 -2.22
CA THR A 114 9.18 5.45 -2.51
C THR A 114 8.42 5.97 -1.28
N GLU A 115 7.69 5.12 -0.57
CA GLU A 115 6.96 5.53 0.63
C GLU A 115 7.90 5.79 1.81
N ALA A 116 8.99 5.02 1.96
CA ALA A 116 10.00 5.32 2.96
C ALA A 116 10.61 6.72 2.76
N LEU A 117 10.90 7.11 1.51
CA LEU A 117 11.39 8.45 1.18
C LEU A 117 10.33 9.53 1.47
N SER A 118 9.07 9.26 1.14
CA SER A 118 7.93 10.17 1.40
C SER A 118 7.78 10.46 2.90
N VAL A 119 7.89 9.42 3.75
CA VAL A 119 7.89 9.54 5.23
C VAL A 119 9.06 10.40 5.71
N VAL A 120 10.28 10.14 5.23
CA VAL A 120 11.47 10.92 5.61
C VAL A 120 11.30 12.39 5.21
N GLU A 121 10.75 12.67 4.03
CA GLU A 121 10.49 14.04 3.60
C GLU A 121 9.49 14.75 4.53
N ASN A 122 8.39 14.10 4.89
CA ASN A 122 7.39 14.68 5.79
C ASN A 122 7.94 14.86 7.22
N LEU A 123 8.77 13.94 7.71
CA LEU A 123 9.47 14.10 8.99
C LEU A 123 10.45 15.27 8.96
N SER A 124 11.25 15.43 7.90
CA SER A 124 12.20 16.55 7.78
C SER A 124 11.50 17.92 7.76
N ARG A 125 10.27 17.97 7.24
CA ARG A 125 9.41 19.17 7.24
C ARG A 125 8.79 19.46 8.62
N THR A 126 8.64 18.43 9.45
CA THR A 126 8.06 18.52 10.80
C THR A 126 9.15 18.81 11.84
N PHE A 127 10.34 18.25 11.66
CA PHE A 127 11.48 18.35 12.56
C PHE A 127 12.72 18.91 11.83
N PRO A 128 12.71 20.21 11.44
CA PRO A 128 13.78 20.80 10.64
C PRO A 128 15.14 20.83 11.36
N ASP A 129 15.15 20.84 12.69
CA ASP A 129 16.37 20.93 13.50
C ASP A 129 17.07 19.57 13.70
N GLN A 130 16.58 18.50 13.08
CA GLN A 130 17.17 17.16 13.15
C GLN A 130 18.12 16.93 11.96
N PRO A 131 19.44 17.11 12.11
CA PRO A 131 20.39 17.08 11.00
C PRO A 131 20.43 15.72 10.27
N VAL A 132 20.15 14.63 10.97
CA VAL A 132 20.07 13.28 10.36
C VAL A 132 18.99 13.19 9.29
N LEU A 133 17.82 13.81 9.49
CA LEU A 133 16.72 13.79 8.53
C LEU A 133 17.05 14.65 7.30
N MET A 134 17.75 15.76 7.51
CA MET A 134 18.17 16.66 6.45
C MET A 134 19.27 16.03 5.58
N HIS A 135 20.24 15.36 6.20
CA HIS A 135 21.28 14.61 5.49
C HIS A 135 20.72 13.40 4.74
N LEU A 136 19.76 12.68 5.33
CA LEU A 136 19.09 11.56 4.66
C LEU A 136 18.30 12.06 3.44
N ARG A 137 17.57 13.17 3.59
CA ARG A 137 16.86 13.80 2.48
C ARG A 137 17.81 14.28 1.38
N SER A 138 18.91 14.95 1.72
CA SER A 138 19.85 15.47 0.73
C SER A 138 20.59 14.36 0.00
N ALA A 139 21.02 13.30 0.70
CA ALA A 139 21.68 12.15 0.10
C ALA A 139 20.77 11.35 -0.83
N LEU A 140 19.47 11.28 -0.52
CA LEU A 140 18.47 10.62 -1.36
C LEU A 140 18.07 11.50 -2.55
N GLY A 141 17.93 12.81 -2.34
CA GLY A 141 17.61 13.78 -3.39
C GLY A 141 18.69 13.88 -4.47
N SER A 142 19.96 14.04 -4.07
CA SER A 142 21.08 14.16 -5.02
C SER A 142 21.28 12.90 -5.84
N LYS A 143 21.14 11.71 -5.23
CA LYS A 143 21.21 10.43 -5.96
C LYS A 143 20.10 10.27 -6.99
N LEU A 144 18.89 10.77 -6.71
CA LEU A 144 17.78 10.72 -7.65
C LEU A 144 17.96 11.72 -8.82
N GLU A 145 18.54 12.89 -8.57
CA GLU A 145 18.91 13.85 -9.62
C GLU A 145 20.06 13.31 -10.49
N ASP A 146 21.11 12.76 -9.87
CA ASP A 146 22.23 12.14 -10.59
C ASP A 146 21.80 10.96 -11.48
N LEU A 147 20.77 10.20 -11.07
CA LEU A 147 20.19 9.12 -11.86
C LEU A 147 19.33 9.62 -13.02
N LYS A 148 18.67 10.78 -12.87
CA LYS A 148 17.94 11.42 -13.97
C LYS A 148 18.90 12.00 -15.01
N ASP A 149 20.02 12.56 -14.56
CA ASP A 149 21.03 13.18 -15.43
C ASP A 149 21.87 12.12 -16.17
N LYS A 150 22.13 10.96 -15.54
CA LYS A 150 22.83 9.83 -16.17
C LYS A 150 21.93 8.88 -16.97
N GLY A 151 20.61 9.02 -16.84
CA GLY A 151 19.61 8.20 -17.54
C GLY A 151 18.96 8.90 -18.74
N GLY A 152 19.39 10.11 -19.09
CA GLY A 152 18.90 10.83 -20.27
C GLY A 152 19.50 10.25 -21.56
N PRO A 153 18.68 9.88 -22.58
CA PRO A 153 19.15 9.84 -23.96
C PRO A 153 19.50 11.24 -24.48
#